data_AF-A0A2U8P333-F1
#
_entry.id   AF-A0A2U8P333-F1
#
_cell.length_a   1.000
_cell.length_b   1.000
_cell.length_c   1.000
_cell.angle_alpha   90.00
_cell.angle_beta   90.00
_cell.angle_gamma   90.00
#
_symmetry.space_group_name_H-M   'P 1'
#
loop_
_entity.id
_entity.type
_entity.pdbx_description
1 polymer ?
#
loop_
_entity_poly.entity_id
_entity_poly.type
_entity_poly.pdbx_seq_one_letter_code
_entity_poly.pdbx_strand_id
1 'polypeptide(L)'
;MQMLTRRCCIAGCGLLLFGGIGARAADARHNPSYGCSLTASEASNILGDKQDGGNVREMPSIPKSGDKDFDRALAETLVRISDCLNVTPSFAYFDDHDSPNAFALREKRVAGTDGTVLFGQRLLKQLMADPEAGDAAVAGICAHEFGHVLQWKVGVDEILLDGQPTVKRVELHADFLAGYFAGVRKLQQSSFNAAVIALTQFNAGDNMLKHPKHHGTPKERGDAIVKGYQTGHDDRKSLLDALNIGEKYVKANF
;
A
#
# COMPACT_ATOMS: atom_id res chain seq x y z
N MET A 1 -64.19 5.03 -16.31
CA MET A 1 -64.70 3.65 -16.11
C MET A 1 -63.48 2.74 -16.21
N GLN A 2 -62.89 2.10 -15.19
CA GLN A 2 -63.20 1.80 -13.80
C GLN A 2 -61.87 1.79 -12.99
N MET A 3 -61.96 2.14 -11.70
CA MET A 3 -60.94 1.96 -10.65
C MET A 3 -60.93 0.51 -10.11
N LEU A 4 -59.98 0.25 -9.19
CA LEU A 4 -59.97 -0.74 -8.06
C LEU A 4 -59.14 -2.02 -8.33
N THR A 5 -58.32 -2.60 -7.42
CA THR A 5 -57.86 -2.27 -6.04
C THR A 5 -56.72 -3.21 -5.60
N ARG A 6 -56.00 -2.81 -4.55
CA ARG A 6 -55.14 -3.64 -3.67
C ARG A 6 -55.92 -4.73 -2.90
N ARG A 7 -55.26 -5.86 -2.60
CA ARG A 7 -55.30 -6.67 -1.33
C ARG A 7 -54.32 -7.85 -1.49
N CYS A 8 -53.25 -7.95 -0.69
CA CYS A 8 -53.16 -8.50 0.67
C CYS A 8 -53.06 -10.04 0.67
N CYS A 9 -51.85 -10.57 0.89
CA CYS A 9 -51.62 -11.89 1.47
C CYS A 9 -50.50 -11.77 2.51
N ILE A 10 -50.89 -11.89 3.78
CA ILE A 10 -50.03 -12.13 4.93
C ILE A 10 -50.02 -13.64 5.16
N ALA A 11 -48.84 -14.25 5.18
CA ALA A 11 -48.51 -15.52 5.82
C ALA A 11 -46.97 -15.55 5.86
N GLY A 12 -46.24 -15.72 6.94
CA GLY A 12 -46.53 -16.28 8.25
C GLY A 12 -45.24 -16.97 8.65
N CYS A 13 -44.41 -16.35 9.47
CA CYS A 13 -43.21 -16.99 10.00
C CYS A 13 -43.24 -16.89 11.52
N GLY A 14 -43.30 -18.07 12.13
CA GLY A 14 -43.42 -18.29 13.56
C GLY A 14 -42.22 -17.77 14.34
N LEU A 15 -42.55 -17.27 15.52
CA LEU A 15 -41.63 -16.99 16.62
C LEU A 15 -41.17 -18.32 17.23
N LEU A 16 -39.87 -18.54 17.33
CA LEU A 16 -39.28 -19.48 18.29
C LEU A 16 -38.13 -18.75 19.01
N LEU A 17 -38.23 -18.73 20.33
CA LEU A 17 -37.23 -18.18 21.25
C LEU A 17 -36.55 -19.32 22.04
N PHE A 18 -35.29 -19.05 22.37
CA PHE A 18 -34.41 -19.60 23.43
C PHE A 18 -33.57 -20.85 23.16
N GLY A 19 -32.26 -20.68 23.41
CA GLY A 19 -31.28 -21.74 23.63
C GLY A 19 -29.87 -21.28 23.28
N GLY A 20 -29.10 -20.78 24.25
CA GLY A 20 -27.80 -20.15 24.03
C GLY A 20 -26.60 -21.10 23.96
N ILE A 21 -25.43 -20.44 24.01
CA ILE A 21 -24.06 -20.95 24.17
C ILE A 21 -23.35 -21.29 22.85
N GLY A 22 -22.30 -20.49 22.59
CA GLY A 22 -21.28 -20.81 21.59
C GLY A 22 -21.11 -19.78 20.48
N ALA A 23 -21.08 -18.48 20.78
CA ALA A 23 -20.40 -17.55 19.89
C ALA A 23 -18.92 -17.94 19.86
N ARG A 24 -18.53 -18.77 18.88
CA ARG A 24 -17.13 -18.91 18.51
C ARG A 24 -16.66 -17.51 18.15
N ALA A 25 -15.83 -16.93 19.01
CA ALA A 25 -15.04 -15.77 18.67
C ALA A 25 -14.41 -16.07 17.31
N ALA A 26 -14.75 -15.25 16.32
CA ALA A 26 -14.04 -15.27 15.06
C ALA A 26 -12.58 -15.01 15.41
N ASP A 27 -11.75 -16.03 15.19
CA ASP A 27 -10.31 -15.94 15.31
C ASP A 27 -9.87 -14.66 14.60
N ALA A 28 -9.06 -13.85 15.29
CA ALA A 28 -8.50 -12.64 14.74
C ALA A 28 -7.66 -13.07 13.53
N ARG A 29 -8.27 -12.99 12.34
CA ARG A 29 -7.60 -13.31 11.08
C ARG A 29 -6.34 -12.49 11.04
N HIS A 30 -5.21 -13.20 11.08
CA HIS A 30 -3.89 -12.68 10.83
C HIS A 30 -3.97 -11.95 9.49
N ASN A 31 -4.10 -10.63 9.53
CA ASN A 31 -4.10 -9.81 8.34
C ASN A 31 -2.62 -9.75 7.96
N PRO A 32 -2.17 -10.38 6.85
CA PRO A 32 -0.78 -10.29 6.47
C PRO A 32 -0.49 -8.81 6.23
N SER A 33 0.23 -8.21 7.17
CA SER A 33 0.74 -6.86 7.04
C SER A 33 1.79 -6.94 5.94
N TYR A 34 1.45 -6.43 4.77
CA TYR A 34 2.42 -6.20 3.70
C TYR A 34 3.31 -5.07 4.21
N GLY A 35 4.57 -5.40 4.50
CA GLY A 35 5.57 -4.51 5.07
C GLY A 35 5.94 -3.37 4.12
N CYS A 36 6.53 -2.31 4.67
CA CYS A 36 6.68 -1.04 3.97
C CYS A 36 8.05 -0.35 4.15
N SER A 37 8.86 -0.72 5.14
CA SER A 37 10.24 -0.18 5.21
C SER A 37 11.13 -1.08 6.04
N LEU A 38 12.31 -1.40 5.51
CA LEU A 38 13.31 -2.18 6.22
C LEU A 38 14.70 -1.62 5.94
N THR A 39 15.46 -1.34 7.01
CA THR A 39 16.92 -1.32 6.87
C THR A 39 17.41 -2.71 6.48
N ALA A 40 18.58 -2.82 5.85
CA ALA A 40 19.18 -4.12 5.52
C ALA A 40 19.25 -5.09 6.73
N SER A 41 19.43 -4.55 7.94
CA SER A 41 19.45 -5.33 9.19
C SER A 41 18.07 -5.75 9.68
N GLU A 42 17.01 -5.01 9.37
CA GLU A 42 15.64 -5.37 9.74
C GLU A 42 15.05 -6.38 8.78
N ALA A 43 15.43 -6.29 7.51
CA ALA A 43 14.98 -7.20 6.48
C ALA A 43 15.56 -8.62 6.68
N SER A 44 16.80 -8.74 7.17
CA SER A 44 17.37 -10.05 7.54
C SER A 44 16.66 -10.70 8.73
N ASN A 45 16.09 -9.90 9.64
CA ASN A 45 15.38 -10.41 10.82
C ASN A 45 13.93 -10.84 10.53
N ILE A 46 13.26 -10.22 9.54
CA ILE A 46 11.89 -10.58 9.15
C ILE A 46 11.85 -11.85 8.29
N LEU A 47 12.87 -12.10 7.49
CA LEU A 47 12.96 -13.27 6.61
C LEU A 47 13.33 -14.58 7.34
N GLY A 48 13.40 -14.55 8.67
CA GLY A 48 13.53 -15.73 9.51
C GLY A 48 14.95 -16.27 9.59
N ASP A 49 15.37 -16.50 10.83
CA ASP A 49 16.66 -17.06 11.28
C ASP A 49 16.91 -18.53 10.87
N LYS A 50 16.37 -18.98 9.73
CA LYS A 50 16.60 -20.32 9.15
C LYS A 50 16.47 -20.36 7.62
N GLN A 51 17.21 -19.53 6.90
CA GLN A 51 17.82 -19.91 5.61
C GLN A 51 19.13 -19.14 5.45
N ASP A 52 20.26 -19.86 5.52
CA ASP A 52 21.62 -19.44 5.13
C ASP A 52 21.91 -17.94 5.11
N GLY A 53 21.94 -17.29 6.28
CA GLY A 53 22.72 -16.06 6.55
C GLY A 53 22.72 -14.95 5.48
N GLY A 54 21.64 -14.79 4.71
CA GLY A 54 21.61 -13.90 3.56
C GLY A 54 21.35 -12.45 3.98
N ASN A 55 22.33 -11.57 3.75
CA ASN A 55 22.14 -10.13 3.85
C ASN A 55 21.03 -9.71 2.86
N VAL A 56 20.02 -8.95 3.29
CA VAL A 56 18.97 -8.53 2.35
C VAL A 56 19.53 -7.75 1.19
N ARG A 57 20.64 -7.02 1.36
CA ARG A 57 21.38 -6.36 0.27
C ARG A 57 21.81 -7.32 -0.84
N GLU A 58 21.99 -8.60 -0.52
CA GLU A 58 22.45 -9.67 -1.41
C GLU A 58 21.31 -10.62 -1.84
N MET A 59 20.06 -10.34 -1.44
CA MET A 59 18.92 -11.15 -1.88
C MET A 59 18.90 -11.26 -3.41
N PRO A 60 18.85 -12.48 -3.96
CA PRO A 60 18.77 -12.70 -5.40
C PRO A 60 17.58 -11.93 -5.99
N SER A 61 17.88 -11.04 -6.93
CA SER A 61 16.87 -10.29 -7.67
C SER A 61 16.35 -11.13 -8.83
N ILE A 62 15.04 -11.30 -8.91
CA ILE A 62 14.36 -11.90 -10.06
C ILE A 62 13.95 -10.75 -11.00
N PRO A 63 14.45 -10.70 -12.25
CA PRO A 63 14.27 -9.53 -13.10
C PRO A 63 12.89 -9.42 -13.76
N LYS A 64 12.07 -10.48 -13.71
CA LYS A 64 10.82 -10.59 -14.48
C LYS A 64 9.73 -11.32 -13.68
N SER A 65 8.47 -10.98 -13.91
CA SER A 65 7.32 -11.67 -13.29
C SER A 65 7.06 -13.05 -13.90
N GLY A 66 7.46 -13.24 -15.16
CA GLY A 66 7.09 -14.40 -15.97
C GLY A 66 6.03 -14.09 -17.03
N ASP A 67 5.36 -12.93 -16.94
CA ASP A 67 4.43 -12.41 -17.95
C ASP A 67 5.04 -11.18 -18.62
N LYS A 68 5.32 -11.28 -19.93
CA LYS A 68 6.00 -10.22 -20.69
C LYS A 68 5.12 -8.99 -20.93
N ASP A 69 3.82 -9.18 -21.10
CA ASP A 69 2.90 -8.07 -21.37
C ASP A 69 2.67 -7.28 -20.09
N PHE A 70 2.52 -7.99 -18.97
CA PHE A 70 2.49 -7.38 -17.66
C PHE A 70 3.80 -6.68 -17.31
N ASP A 71 4.96 -7.32 -17.51
CA ASP A 71 6.28 -6.72 -17.22
C ASP A 71 6.45 -5.38 -17.97
N ARG A 72 6.01 -5.32 -19.23
CA ARG A 72 6.03 -4.08 -20.02
C ARG A 72 5.08 -3.01 -19.46
N ALA A 73 3.84 -3.39 -19.16
CA ALA A 73 2.84 -2.46 -18.60
C ALA A 73 3.26 -1.93 -17.22
N LEU A 74 3.87 -2.78 -16.39
CA LEU A 74 4.43 -2.39 -15.12
C LEU A 74 5.61 -1.44 -15.31
N ALA A 75 6.55 -1.74 -16.22
CA ALA A 75 7.67 -0.86 -16.50
C ALA A 75 7.22 0.56 -16.90
N GLU A 76 6.20 0.67 -17.77
CA GLU A 76 5.60 1.96 -18.12
C GLU A 76 4.97 2.65 -16.90
N THR A 77 4.31 1.89 -16.03
CA THR A 77 3.73 2.40 -14.78
C THR A 77 4.81 2.90 -13.82
N LEU A 78 5.90 2.16 -13.64
CA LEU A 78 7.03 2.55 -12.79
C LEU A 78 7.72 3.83 -13.30
N VAL A 79 7.81 4.02 -14.63
CA VAL A 79 8.29 5.28 -15.21
C VAL A 79 7.34 6.43 -14.85
N ARG A 80 6.02 6.24 -14.95
CA ARG A 80 5.05 7.28 -14.58
C ARG A 80 5.10 7.64 -13.09
N ILE A 81 5.31 6.65 -12.22
CA ILE A 81 5.49 6.89 -10.78
C ILE A 81 6.81 7.66 -10.57
N SER A 82 7.88 7.26 -11.25
CA SER A 82 9.20 7.93 -11.20
C SER A 82 9.09 9.41 -11.58
N ASP A 83 8.42 9.70 -12.69
CA ASP A 83 8.19 11.06 -13.18
C ASP A 83 7.33 11.87 -12.20
N CYS A 84 6.28 11.26 -11.65
CA CYS A 84 5.35 11.93 -10.74
C CYS A 84 5.99 12.26 -9.39
N LEU A 85 6.81 11.36 -8.85
CA LEU A 85 7.45 11.48 -7.53
C LEU A 85 8.90 11.96 -7.62
N ASN A 86 9.40 12.23 -8.83
CA ASN A 86 10.76 12.68 -9.10
C ASN A 86 11.84 11.82 -8.41
N VAL A 87 11.68 10.50 -8.51
CA VAL A 87 12.63 9.50 -8.00
C VAL A 87 12.89 8.41 -9.02
N THR A 88 14.06 7.80 -8.99
CA THR A 88 14.42 6.73 -9.91
C THR A 88 15.01 5.54 -9.15
N PRO A 89 14.22 4.76 -8.41
CA PRO A 89 14.70 3.55 -7.76
C PRO A 89 14.94 2.42 -8.79
N SER A 90 15.85 1.51 -8.48
CA SER A 90 15.89 0.21 -9.17
C SER A 90 14.72 -0.65 -8.71
N PHE A 91 14.13 -1.44 -9.58
CA PHE A 91 13.06 -2.37 -9.24
C PHE A 91 13.48 -3.81 -9.52
N ALA A 92 13.16 -4.74 -8.63
CA ALA A 92 13.30 -6.17 -8.88
C ALA A 92 12.26 -6.99 -8.10
N TYR A 93 11.98 -8.19 -8.59
CA TYR A 93 11.22 -9.16 -7.82
C TYR A 93 12.12 -9.95 -6.87
N PHE A 94 11.54 -10.56 -5.85
CA PHE A 94 12.21 -11.54 -4.99
C PHE A 94 11.24 -12.63 -4.56
N ASP A 95 11.77 -13.75 -4.05
CA ASP A 95 10.97 -14.81 -3.43
C ASP A 95 10.64 -14.41 -1.99
N ASP A 96 9.38 -14.05 -1.76
CA ASP A 96 8.83 -13.62 -0.48
C ASP A 96 8.35 -14.80 0.39
N HIS A 97 8.66 -16.05 -0.02
CA HIS A 97 8.46 -17.31 0.72
C HIS A 97 7.27 -17.27 1.69
N ASP A 98 7.50 -17.10 2.99
CA ASP A 98 6.49 -17.33 4.02
C ASP A 98 5.48 -16.19 4.19
N SER A 99 5.80 -14.97 3.76
CA SER A 99 4.94 -13.80 3.96
C SER A 99 4.98 -12.89 2.74
N PRO A 100 3.86 -12.78 1.98
CA PRO A 100 3.75 -11.88 0.85
C PRO A 100 4.18 -10.46 1.20
N ASN A 101 5.10 -9.86 0.44
CA ASN A 101 5.66 -8.57 0.83
C ASN A 101 6.23 -7.74 -0.34
N ALA A 102 6.32 -6.43 -0.14
CA ALA A 102 7.13 -5.51 -0.93
C ALA A 102 7.92 -4.61 0.05
N PHE A 103 9.04 -4.04 -0.36
CA PHE A 103 9.72 -3.05 0.47
C PHE A 103 10.69 -2.21 -0.35
N ALA A 104 10.85 -0.96 0.08
CA ALA A 104 11.91 -0.08 -0.36
C ALA A 104 13.17 -0.23 0.51
N LEU A 105 14.33 0.03 -0.10
CA LEU A 105 15.64 0.09 0.54
C LEU A 105 16.30 1.43 0.18
N ARG A 106 16.96 2.04 1.16
CA ARG A 106 17.80 3.23 0.94
C ARG A 106 19.04 2.88 0.09
N GLU A 107 19.53 1.65 0.21
CA GLU A 107 20.66 1.16 -0.55
C GLU A 107 20.36 1.09 -2.05
N LYS A 108 21.35 1.50 -2.84
CA LYS A 108 21.29 1.50 -4.31
C LYS A 108 21.97 0.24 -4.83
N ARG A 109 21.18 -0.72 -5.31
CA ARG A 109 21.75 -1.92 -5.97
C ARG A 109 22.24 -1.67 -7.39
N VAL A 110 21.73 -0.60 -8.02
CA VAL A 110 22.11 -0.17 -9.35
C VAL A 110 22.71 1.23 -9.24
N ALA A 111 23.88 1.44 -9.85
CA ALA A 111 24.52 2.75 -9.83
C ALA A 111 23.63 3.81 -10.50
N GLY A 112 23.54 5.01 -9.89
CA GLY A 112 22.75 6.12 -10.42
C GLY A 112 21.27 6.12 -10.03
N THR A 113 20.78 5.14 -9.26
CA THR A 113 19.39 5.15 -8.75
C THR A 113 19.25 5.95 -7.46
N ASP A 114 18.01 6.24 -7.04
CA ASP A 114 17.72 6.91 -5.76
C ASP A 114 17.55 5.93 -4.58
N GLY A 115 17.35 4.65 -4.88
CA GLY A 115 17.18 3.56 -3.92
C GLY A 115 16.85 2.26 -4.66
N THR A 116 16.29 1.30 -3.94
CA THR A 116 15.83 0.02 -4.51
C THR A 116 14.43 -0.32 -4.00
N VAL A 117 13.56 -0.79 -4.87
CA VAL A 117 12.26 -1.38 -4.53
C VAL A 117 12.30 -2.86 -4.86
N LEU A 118 11.94 -3.69 -3.88
CA LEU A 118 11.80 -5.13 -4.03
C LEU A 118 10.33 -5.52 -3.92
N PHE A 119 9.86 -6.35 -4.84
CA PHE A 119 8.46 -6.77 -4.90
C PHE A 119 8.34 -8.30 -4.87
N GLY A 120 7.59 -8.84 -3.93
CA GLY A 120 7.46 -10.28 -3.74
C GLY A 120 6.65 -10.95 -4.85
N GLN A 121 7.10 -12.11 -5.32
CA GLN A 121 6.38 -12.84 -6.38
C GLN A 121 5.05 -13.42 -5.89
N ARG A 122 4.93 -13.84 -4.63
CA ARG A 122 3.66 -14.33 -4.06
C ARG A 122 2.69 -13.18 -3.87
N LEU A 123 3.16 -12.03 -3.39
CA LEU A 123 2.35 -10.81 -3.35
C LEU A 123 1.83 -10.45 -4.75
N LEU A 124 2.70 -10.43 -5.76
CA LEU A 124 2.29 -10.17 -7.14
C LEU A 124 1.19 -11.14 -7.58
N LYS A 125 1.40 -12.45 -7.37
CA LYS A 125 0.42 -13.48 -7.73
C LYS A 125 -0.92 -13.29 -7.01
N GLN A 126 -0.91 -12.86 -5.75
CA GLN A 126 -2.13 -12.61 -4.98
C GLN A 126 -2.91 -11.41 -5.51
N LEU A 127 -2.22 -10.31 -5.83
CA LEU A 127 -2.87 -9.12 -6.36
C LEU A 127 -3.43 -9.37 -7.76
N MET A 128 -2.64 -10.04 -8.62
CA MET A 128 -3.05 -10.38 -9.98
C MET A 128 -4.13 -11.48 -10.06
N ALA A 129 -4.54 -12.06 -8.92
CA ALA A 129 -5.69 -12.96 -8.87
C ALA A 129 -7.03 -12.21 -9.05
N ASP A 130 -7.04 -10.90 -8.83
CA ASP A 130 -8.16 -10.02 -9.20
C ASP A 130 -7.91 -9.43 -10.60
N PRO A 131 -8.59 -9.92 -11.65
CA PRO A 131 -8.36 -9.47 -13.02
C PRO A 131 -8.81 -8.03 -13.28
N GLU A 132 -9.65 -7.45 -12.42
CA GLU A 132 -10.22 -6.11 -12.60
C GLU A 132 -9.43 -5.02 -11.85
N ALA A 133 -8.65 -5.41 -10.84
CA ALA A 133 -7.97 -4.48 -9.93
C ALA A 133 -6.48 -4.77 -9.71
N GLY A 134 -5.97 -5.92 -10.13
CA GLY A 134 -4.61 -6.36 -9.80
C GLY A 134 -3.51 -5.40 -10.25
N ASP A 135 -3.63 -4.83 -11.45
CA ASP A 135 -2.68 -3.86 -12.00
C ASP A 135 -2.63 -2.56 -11.19
N ALA A 136 -3.81 -2.00 -10.86
CA ALA A 136 -3.93 -0.81 -10.04
C ALA A 136 -3.46 -1.04 -8.60
N ALA A 137 -3.69 -2.24 -8.05
CA ALA A 137 -3.21 -2.60 -6.72
C ALA A 137 -1.68 -2.70 -6.67
N VAL A 138 -1.05 -3.33 -7.67
CA VAL A 138 0.41 -3.37 -7.82
C VAL A 138 0.96 -1.94 -7.98
N ALA A 139 0.33 -1.11 -8.82
CA ALA A 139 0.72 0.28 -9.00
C ALA A 139 0.64 1.09 -7.68
N GLY A 140 -0.38 0.85 -6.86
CA GLY A 140 -0.54 1.47 -5.55
C GLY A 140 0.59 1.14 -4.59
N ILE A 141 0.95 -0.15 -4.49
CA ILE A 141 2.06 -0.60 -3.65
C ILE A 141 3.39 -0.03 -4.18
N CYS A 142 3.64 -0.10 -5.48
CA CYS A 142 4.84 0.52 -6.05
C CYS A 142 4.92 2.03 -5.79
N ALA A 143 3.81 2.76 -5.90
CA ALA A 143 3.78 4.19 -5.62
C ALA A 143 4.07 4.50 -4.15
N HIS A 144 3.60 3.64 -3.24
CA HIS A 144 3.92 3.72 -1.82
C HIS A 144 5.43 3.49 -1.58
N GLU A 145 6.01 2.42 -2.13
CA GLU A 145 7.45 2.14 -1.98
C GLU A 145 8.33 3.24 -2.59
N PHE A 146 7.92 3.83 -3.71
CA PHE A 146 8.59 4.99 -4.30
C PHE A 146 8.45 6.23 -3.41
N GLY A 147 7.34 6.34 -2.68
CA GLY A 147 7.14 7.35 -1.64
C GLY A 147 8.22 7.29 -0.56
N HIS A 148 8.60 6.10 -0.10
CA HIS A 148 9.73 5.93 0.83
C HIS A 148 11.06 6.35 0.23
N VAL A 149 11.31 5.99 -1.03
CA VAL A 149 12.52 6.43 -1.74
C VAL A 149 12.58 7.96 -1.83
N LEU A 150 11.45 8.62 -2.10
CA LEU A 150 11.37 10.07 -2.10
C LEU A 150 11.63 10.64 -0.72
N GLN A 151 11.05 10.05 0.33
CA GLN A 151 11.27 10.51 1.69
C GLN A 151 12.76 10.55 2.04
N TRP A 152 13.49 9.48 1.73
CA TRP A 152 14.94 9.39 1.93
C TRP A 152 15.73 10.36 1.07
N LYS A 153 15.32 10.54 -0.18
CA LYS A 153 15.98 11.47 -1.12
C LYS A 153 15.95 12.91 -0.61
N VAL A 154 14.86 13.31 0.05
CA VAL A 154 14.68 14.68 0.57
C VAL A 154 14.91 14.80 2.08
N GLY A 155 15.18 13.70 2.79
CA GLY A 155 15.45 13.66 4.23
C GLY A 155 14.23 13.94 5.11
N VAL A 156 13.01 13.82 4.59
CA VAL A 156 11.79 14.08 5.38
C VAL A 156 11.45 12.92 6.33
N ASP A 157 11.96 11.72 6.09
CA ASP A 157 11.78 10.58 6.98
C ASP A 157 12.32 10.84 8.39
N GLU A 158 13.48 11.49 8.52
CA GLU A 158 14.05 11.87 9.81
C GLU A 158 13.13 12.85 10.57
N ILE A 159 12.54 13.81 9.85
CA ILE A 159 11.58 14.78 10.40
C ILE A 159 10.29 14.09 10.84
N LEU A 160 9.82 13.08 10.09
CA LEU A 160 8.61 12.35 10.38
C LEU A 160 8.77 11.40 11.58
N LEU A 161 9.97 10.86 11.78
CA LEU A 161 10.31 9.97 12.91
C LEU A 161 10.64 10.73 14.20
N ASP A 162 10.96 12.02 14.12
CA ASP A 162 11.36 12.79 15.31
C ASP A 162 10.29 12.77 16.41
N GLY A 163 10.71 12.34 17.60
CA GLY A 163 9.85 12.17 18.77
C GLY A 163 8.73 11.13 18.62
N GLN A 164 8.78 10.24 17.61
CA GLN A 164 7.74 9.23 17.39
C GLN A 164 8.13 7.84 17.93
N PRO A 165 7.21 7.15 18.65
CA PRO A 165 7.46 5.80 19.14
C PRO A 165 7.26 4.71 18.06
N THR A 166 6.75 5.08 16.88
CA THR A 166 6.38 4.15 15.79
C THR A 166 6.71 4.75 14.43
N VAL A 167 6.81 3.90 13.40
CA VAL A 167 7.01 4.31 12.00
C VAL A 167 5.76 4.93 11.35
N LYS A 168 4.62 4.95 12.03
CA LYS A 168 3.30 5.34 11.47
C LYS A 168 3.31 6.62 10.64
N ARG A 169 3.99 7.70 11.06
CA ARG A 169 4.00 8.95 10.28
C ARG A 169 4.72 8.81 8.94
N VAL A 170 5.79 8.02 8.89
CA VAL A 170 6.53 7.73 7.65
C VAL A 170 5.63 6.93 6.69
N GLU A 171 4.94 5.93 7.22
CA GLU A 171 4.02 5.06 6.50
C GLU A 171 2.82 5.81 5.91
N LEU A 172 2.12 6.57 6.74
CA LEU A 172 0.97 7.36 6.30
C LEU A 172 1.37 8.48 5.33
N HIS A 173 2.60 8.98 5.41
CA HIS A 173 3.11 9.92 4.42
C HIS A 173 3.43 9.25 3.08
N ALA A 174 3.94 8.01 3.09
CA ALA A 174 4.11 7.24 1.86
C ALA A 174 2.74 6.89 1.23
N ASP A 175 1.74 6.56 2.03
CA ASP A 175 0.35 6.42 1.58
C ASP A 175 -0.19 7.72 0.97
N PHE A 176 0.07 8.87 1.61
CA PHE A 176 -0.29 10.17 1.03
C PHE A 176 0.35 10.36 -0.36
N LEU A 177 1.63 10.04 -0.53
CA LEU A 177 2.33 10.17 -1.82
C LEU A 177 1.79 9.20 -2.88
N ALA A 178 1.43 7.98 -2.49
CA ALA A 178 0.76 7.03 -3.38
C ALA A 178 -0.63 7.55 -3.82
N GLY A 179 -1.36 8.18 -2.90
CA GLY A 179 -2.61 8.87 -3.20
C GLY A 179 -2.41 10.05 -4.15
N TYR A 180 -1.37 10.86 -3.94
CA TYR A 180 -1.00 11.96 -4.84
C TYR A 180 -0.77 11.47 -6.27
N PHE A 181 0.02 10.41 -6.43
CA PHE A 181 0.20 9.74 -7.72
C PHE A 181 -1.14 9.28 -8.32
N ALA A 182 -2.00 8.65 -7.52
CA ALA A 182 -3.31 8.19 -7.98
C ALA A 182 -4.17 9.35 -8.51
N GLY A 183 -4.14 10.50 -7.84
CA GLY A 183 -4.84 11.71 -8.26
C GLY A 183 -4.31 12.29 -9.56
N VAL A 184 -2.98 12.43 -9.68
CA VAL A 184 -2.33 12.87 -10.93
C VAL A 184 -2.64 11.91 -12.08
N ARG A 185 -2.58 10.59 -11.82
CA ARG A 185 -2.84 9.58 -12.84
C ARG A 185 -4.30 9.60 -13.31
N LYS A 186 -5.25 9.85 -12.41
CA LYS A 186 -6.67 10.00 -12.75
C LYS A 186 -6.94 11.20 -13.67
N LEU A 187 -6.21 12.30 -13.50
CA LEU A 187 -6.27 13.46 -14.42
C LEU A 187 -5.74 13.10 -15.81
N GLN A 188 -4.66 12.32 -15.89
CA GLN A 188 -4.06 11.90 -17.16
C GLN A 188 -4.87 10.81 -17.88
N GLN A 189 -5.54 9.96 -17.12
CA GLN A 189 -6.33 8.84 -17.62
C GLN A 189 -7.58 8.67 -16.74
N SER A 190 -8.71 9.15 -17.25
CA SER A 190 -9.99 9.12 -16.52
C SER A 190 -10.47 7.70 -16.20
N SER A 191 -10.03 6.67 -16.94
CA SER A 191 -10.33 5.26 -16.64
C SER A 191 -9.47 4.65 -15.53
N PHE A 192 -8.44 5.35 -15.04
CA PHE A 192 -7.58 4.83 -13.98
C PHE A 192 -8.36 4.57 -12.69
N ASN A 193 -8.20 3.38 -12.11
CA ASN A 193 -8.95 2.94 -10.94
C ASN A 193 -8.26 3.38 -9.64
N ALA A 194 -8.29 4.69 -9.36
CA ALA A 194 -7.66 5.27 -8.17
C ALA A 194 -8.25 4.74 -6.85
N ALA A 195 -9.51 4.29 -6.85
CA ALA A 195 -10.16 3.75 -5.66
C ALA A 195 -9.53 2.43 -5.20
N VAL A 196 -9.00 1.63 -6.14
CA VAL A 196 -8.29 0.38 -5.80
C VAL A 196 -7.06 0.68 -4.95
N ILE A 197 -6.30 1.74 -5.26
CA ILE A 197 -5.12 2.11 -4.47
C ILE A 197 -5.50 2.40 -3.01
N ALA A 198 -6.60 3.12 -2.78
CA ALA A 198 -7.10 3.38 -1.43
C ALA A 198 -7.52 2.08 -0.71
N LEU A 199 -8.19 1.17 -1.43
CA LEU A 199 -8.59 -0.12 -0.88
C LEU A 199 -7.40 -1.03 -0.56
N THR A 200 -6.38 -1.05 -1.42
CA THR A 200 -5.15 -1.82 -1.22
C THR A 200 -4.46 -1.39 0.08
N GLN A 201 -4.29 -0.08 0.31
CA GLN A 201 -3.61 0.39 1.52
C GLN A 201 -4.47 0.30 2.77
N PHE A 202 -5.79 0.47 2.63
CA PHE A 202 -6.73 0.17 3.71
C PHE A 202 -6.57 -1.29 4.19
N ASN A 203 -6.54 -2.24 3.26
CA ASN A 203 -6.41 -3.66 3.59
C ASN A 203 -5.06 -4.03 4.21
N ALA A 204 -4.02 -3.25 3.93
CA ALA A 204 -2.68 -3.42 4.47
C ALA A 204 -2.47 -2.73 5.84
N GLY A 205 -3.49 -2.09 6.41
CA GLY A 205 -3.43 -1.53 7.77
C GLY A 205 -3.47 -2.56 8.89
N ASP A 206 -3.02 -2.17 10.08
CA ASP A 206 -2.92 -3.02 11.27
C ASP A 206 -3.51 -2.35 12.54
N ASN A 207 -3.78 -3.11 13.60
CA ASN A 207 -4.28 -2.58 14.88
C ASN A 207 -3.25 -2.69 16.02
N MET A 208 -1.96 -2.79 15.69
CA MET A 208 -0.85 -2.99 16.64
C MET A 208 -0.38 -1.67 17.27
N LEU A 209 -1.30 -0.86 17.79
CA LEU A 209 -1.10 0.56 18.15
C LEU A 209 0.12 0.90 19.03
N LYS A 210 0.62 -0.06 19.82
CA LYS A 210 1.78 0.13 20.72
C LYS A 210 3.07 -0.51 20.20
N HIS A 211 3.02 -1.15 19.05
CA HIS A 211 4.15 -1.82 18.45
C HIS A 211 5.00 -0.80 17.68
N PRO A 212 6.33 -0.80 17.79
CA PRO A 212 7.19 0.15 17.05
C PRO A 212 6.99 0.09 15.53
N LYS A 213 6.62 -1.10 15.02
CA LYS A 213 6.26 -1.33 13.61
C LYS A 213 4.76 -1.16 13.34
N HIS A 214 4.07 -0.28 14.04
CA HIS A 214 2.68 0.06 13.71
C HIS A 214 2.69 1.00 12.50
N HIS A 215 2.07 0.57 11.40
CA HIS A 215 2.08 1.30 10.13
C HIS A 215 0.88 2.25 9.99
N GLY A 216 -0.10 2.11 10.88
CA GLY A 216 -1.38 2.81 10.84
C GLY A 216 -2.53 1.83 10.72
N THR A 217 -3.66 2.23 11.29
CA THR A 217 -4.92 1.50 11.15
C THR A 217 -5.42 1.53 9.70
N PRO A 218 -6.24 0.54 9.28
CA PRO A 218 -6.86 0.55 7.96
C PRO A 218 -7.47 1.89 7.57
N LYS A 219 -8.17 2.53 8.52
CA LYS A 219 -8.79 3.84 8.31
C LYS A 219 -7.75 4.95 8.10
N GLU A 220 -6.72 5.02 8.94
CA GLU A 220 -5.67 6.03 8.80
C GLU A 220 -4.96 5.92 7.44
N ARG A 221 -4.63 4.70 7.01
CA ARG A 221 -4.00 4.43 5.72
C ARG A 221 -4.88 4.85 4.54
N GLY A 222 -6.15 4.44 4.57
CA GLY A 222 -7.13 4.83 3.55
C GLY A 222 -7.34 6.35 3.48
N ASP A 223 -7.45 7.02 4.64
CA ASP A 223 -7.64 8.47 4.72
C ASP A 223 -6.41 9.23 4.17
N ALA A 224 -5.20 8.74 4.42
CA ALA A 224 -3.97 9.32 3.89
C ALA A 224 -3.93 9.26 2.35
N ILE A 225 -4.29 8.11 1.76
CA ILE A 225 -4.43 7.97 0.29
C ILE A 225 -5.46 8.96 -0.25
N VAL A 226 -6.64 9.05 0.37
CA VAL A 226 -7.71 9.96 -0.07
C VAL A 226 -7.22 11.41 -0.03
N LYS A 227 -6.52 11.81 1.03
CA LYS A 227 -5.98 13.17 1.14
C LYS A 227 -4.91 13.46 0.09
N GLY A 228 -4.03 12.49 -0.19
CA GLY A 228 -3.06 12.57 -1.28
C GLY A 228 -3.74 12.73 -2.63
N TYR A 229 -4.77 11.91 -2.90
CA TYR A 229 -5.56 11.96 -4.13
C TYR A 229 -6.17 13.35 -4.35
N GLN A 230 -6.83 13.91 -3.34
CA GLN A 230 -7.41 15.26 -3.42
C GLN A 230 -6.34 16.31 -3.74
N THR A 231 -5.17 16.19 -3.13
CA THR A 231 -4.03 17.10 -3.35
C THR A 231 -3.55 17.07 -4.81
N GLY A 232 -3.49 15.88 -5.43
CA GLY A 232 -3.07 15.71 -6.82
C GLY A 232 -4.17 16.00 -7.85
N HIS A 233 -5.40 15.59 -7.58
CA HIS A 233 -6.52 15.64 -8.52
C HIS A 233 -7.34 16.92 -8.43
N ASP A 234 -7.84 17.24 -7.23
CA ASP A 234 -8.78 18.34 -7.00
C ASP A 234 -8.02 19.66 -6.89
N ASP A 235 -6.98 19.67 -6.06
CA ASP A 235 -6.19 20.88 -5.78
C ASP A 235 -5.06 21.11 -6.80
N ARG A 236 -4.72 20.09 -7.59
CA ARG A 236 -3.68 20.10 -8.65
C ARG A 236 -2.35 20.67 -8.19
N LYS A 237 -1.92 20.26 -7.00
CA LYS A 237 -0.68 20.74 -6.38
C LYS A 237 0.56 20.16 -7.04
N SER A 238 1.65 20.93 -7.00
CA SER A 238 2.97 20.43 -7.38
C SER A 238 3.45 19.34 -6.42
N LEU A 239 4.43 18.53 -6.82
CA LEU A 239 5.03 17.53 -5.92
C LEU A 239 5.62 18.18 -4.65
N LEU A 240 6.24 19.36 -4.78
CA LEU A 240 6.80 20.08 -3.64
C LEU A 240 5.71 20.52 -2.65
N ASP A 241 4.57 21.03 -3.17
CA ASP A 241 3.42 21.35 -2.33
C ASP A 241 2.84 20.09 -1.69
N ALA A 242 2.75 18.98 -2.44
CA ALA A 242 2.25 17.71 -1.94
C ALA A 242 3.10 17.16 -0.80
N LEU A 243 4.44 17.24 -0.90
CA LEU A 243 5.37 16.90 0.19
C LEU A 243 5.06 17.71 1.46
N ASN A 244 4.98 19.03 1.33
CA ASN A 244 4.72 19.92 2.47
C ASN A 244 3.32 19.71 3.08
N ILE A 245 2.31 19.44 2.25
CA ILE A 245 0.94 19.17 2.70
C ILE A 245 0.88 17.81 3.40
N GLY A 246 1.51 16.78 2.82
CA GLY A 246 1.59 15.45 3.38
C GLY A 246 2.28 15.45 4.75
N GLU A 247 3.43 16.11 4.87
CA GLU A 247 4.17 16.23 6.15
C GLU A 247 3.29 16.88 7.23
N LYS A 248 2.66 18.02 6.90
CA LYS A 248 1.75 18.71 7.83
C LYS A 248 0.54 17.85 8.20
N TYR A 249 -0.02 17.13 7.22
CA TYR A 249 -1.18 16.26 7.44
C TYR A 249 -0.85 15.17 8.46
N VAL A 250 0.26 14.44 8.30
CA VAL A 250 0.58 13.35 9.23
C VAL A 250 0.99 13.86 10.61
N LYS A 251 1.69 15.00 10.70
CA LYS A 251 2.08 15.60 11.99
C LYS A 251 0.92 16.18 12.78
N ALA A 252 -0.13 16.65 12.10
CA ALA A 252 -1.30 17.24 12.75
C ALA A 252 -2.28 16.18 13.27
N ASN A 253 -2.27 14.98 12.70
CA ASN A 253 -3.27 13.94 12.98
C ASN A 253 -2.72 12.75 13.78
N PHE A 254 -1.40 12.57 13.85
CA PHE A 254 -0.73 11.40 14.44
C PHE A 254 0.52 11.81 15.19
#